data_AF-A0A533TTL0-F1
#
_entry.id   AF-A0A533TTL0-F1
#
_cell.length_a   1.000
_cell.length_b   1.000
_cell.length_c   1.000
_cell.angle_alpha   90.00
_cell.angle_beta   90.00
_cell.angle_gamma   90.00
#
_symmetry.space_group_name_H-M   'P 1'
#
loop_
_entity.id
_entity.type
_entity.pdbx_description
1 polymer ?
#
loop_
_entity_poly.entity_id
_entity_poly.type
_entity_poly.pdbx_seq_one_letter_code
_entity_poly.pdbx_strand_id
1 'polypeptide(L)'
;MRRVAQVQLQPPNQQALSSSVSVDFLPPERNSGKSRLNPLHSCALKSFFIYLFIAFTIAGCSQHTGNDKSGRVAAVVNGVEITQREVDFLYQRTAAPGADSLSAFNQRRSILAGLVRAELLAQQATKMKVDQSPEFVIALHDARRRVLAGLAEEKIASTAKPVSPENVQQIISDNPTFFADRKLLVYEEILVSGVDVPFLQSLNVSASKGASLSQLLDAVKAKAIPFQRATRTLTTDQIDPGLLKVLNTLKPNVPVVARVENKFSMILMLHTALPIPLEGKTAELAAANLANTQQRNVAFSQKMRAVLDGSKITYFGEFKPDAVAPKWKKQVVALPVPDAVRAQEQLMQQAKLAASLVISCTAAMLLFFTAKCILVGKLWLPRLWPAPKLNITSGKSYDYNVYPASRKNKLIVYFIRASSFLPLFYHLSLLWDSIPFWMIPLSLIIGILVGTGVSYLFSLQLLKKWAKKLRWFRWIQIVMFDLLLLTGVFLAQRLISQ
;
A
#
# COMPACT_ATOMS: atom_id res chain seq x y z
N MET A 1 -14.38 -43.58 -40.96
CA MET A 1 -14.91 -42.38 -41.65
C MET A 1 -16.05 -41.76 -40.84
N ARG A 2 -15.80 -40.64 -40.14
CA ARG A 2 -16.79 -39.57 -39.86
C ARG A 2 -16.04 -38.40 -39.23
N ARG A 3 -16.19 -37.23 -39.85
CA ARG A 3 -15.42 -36.01 -39.63
C ARG A 3 -15.87 -35.30 -38.36
N VAL A 4 -14.89 -34.79 -37.62
CA VAL A 4 -15.03 -33.80 -36.55
C VAL A 4 -15.06 -32.42 -37.21
N ALA A 5 -16.11 -31.64 -36.97
CA ALA A 5 -16.23 -30.26 -37.44
C ALA A 5 -15.77 -29.30 -36.32
N GLN A 6 -14.67 -28.59 -36.57
CA GLN A 6 -14.28 -27.39 -35.84
C GLN A 6 -15.09 -26.20 -36.37
N VAL A 7 -15.65 -25.39 -35.45
CA VAL A 7 -16.27 -24.11 -35.78
C VAL A 7 -15.29 -23.00 -35.39
N GLN A 8 -14.72 -22.38 -36.41
CA GLN A 8 -14.02 -21.09 -36.34
C GLN A 8 -15.03 -19.97 -36.05
N LEU A 9 -14.71 -19.10 -35.08
CA LEU A 9 -15.41 -17.83 -34.89
C LEU A 9 -14.46 -16.68 -35.28
N GLN A 10 -14.92 -15.96 -36.30
CA GLN A 10 -14.31 -14.81 -36.95
C GLN A 10 -14.82 -13.51 -36.28
N PRO A 11 -14.01 -12.45 -36.13
CA PRO A 11 -14.48 -11.17 -35.60
C PRO A 11 -15.10 -10.29 -36.70
N PRO A 12 -16.15 -9.48 -36.42
CA PRO A 12 -16.70 -8.56 -37.40
C PRO A 12 -16.09 -7.16 -37.34
N ASN A 13 -15.59 -6.76 -38.52
CA ASN A 13 -15.80 -5.49 -39.22
C ASN A 13 -15.27 -4.16 -38.64
N GLN A 14 -14.21 -3.68 -39.32
CA GLN A 14 -13.87 -2.26 -39.49
C GLN A 14 -14.51 -1.71 -40.78
N GLN A 15 -15.06 -0.49 -40.71
CA GLN A 15 -15.29 0.49 -41.78
C GLN A 15 -15.94 1.70 -41.09
N ALA A 16 -15.66 2.98 -41.33
CA ALA A 16 -14.64 3.71 -42.06
C ALA A 16 -14.81 5.18 -41.61
N LEU A 17 -13.73 5.97 -41.52
CA LEU A 17 -13.75 7.38 -41.92
C LEU A 17 -12.32 7.88 -42.02
N SER A 18 -11.87 7.88 -43.26
CA SER A 18 -10.72 8.59 -43.80
C SER A 18 -10.87 10.10 -43.61
N SER A 19 -9.81 10.75 -43.15
CA SER A 19 -9.34 11.98 -43.81
C SER A 19 -7.82 12.05 -43.74
N SER A 20 -7.26 12.17 -44.93
CA SER A 20 -5.85 12.29 -45.29
C SER A 20 -5.28 13.65 -44.92
N VAL A 21 -4.11 13.70 -44.29
CA VAL A 21 -3.07 14.71 -44.57
C VAL A 21 -1.70 14.05 -44.38
N SER A 22 -0.87 14.14 -45.40
CA SER A 22 0.48 13.57 -45.47
C SER A 22 1.54 14.63 -45.16
N VAL A 23 2.68 14.17 -44.60
CA VAL A 23 4.07 14.74 -44.59
C VAL A 23 4.26 16.10 -43.86
N ASP A 24 5.28 16.37 -43.03
CA ASP A 24 6.73 16.28 -43.26
C ASP A 24 7.59 16.19 -41.98
N PHE A 25 8.81 15.65 -42.17
CA PHE A 25 9.89 15.48 -41.21
C PHE A 25 10.91 16.65 -41.30
N LEU A 26 11.41 17.11 -40.14
CA LEU A 26 12.71 17.78 -39.82
C LEU A 26 12.87 19.35 -39.80
N PRO A 27 13.84 19.87 -38.99
CA PRO A 27 13.91 21.24 -38.42
C PRO A 27 15.15 22.01 -38.97
N PRO A 28 15.85 22.94 -38.25
CA PRO A 28 15.50 24.12 -37.43
C PRO A 28 16.18 25.44 -37.91
N GLU A 29 15.72 26.64 -37.50
CA GLU A 29 16.53 27.87 -37.27
C GLU A 29 15.63 28.93 -36.59
N ARG A 30 16.01 29.55 -35.45
CA ARG A 30 17.01 30.60 -35.17
C ARG A 30 16.50 32.04 -35.47
N ASN A 31 16.38 32.81 -34.38
CA ASN A 31 16.87 34.19 -34.13
C ASN A 31 15.88 35.32 -33.77
N SER A 32 16.36 36.13 -32.79
CA SER A 32 16.10 37.56 -32.52
C SER A 32 14.71 37.93 -31.97
N GLY A 33 14.54 38.37 -30.71
CA GLY A 33 15.13 39.50 -29.99
C GLY A 33 13.99 40.50 -29.66
N LYS A 34 13.72 40.96 -28.43
CA LYS A 34 14.53 41.81 -27.56
C LYS A 34 13.88 41.99 -26.16
N SER A 35 14.72 41.84 -25.13
CA SER A 35 14.88 42.62 -23.87
C SER A 35 13.70 43.07 -23.00
N ARG A 36 13.76 42.71 -21.70
CA ARG A 36 14.03 43.64 -20.58
C ARG A 36 14.43 42.93 -19.26
N LEU A 37 15.67 43.25 -18.82
CA LEU A 37 16.21 43.45 -17.45
C LEU A 37 16.32 42.28 -16.43
N ASN A 38 17.58 41.99 -16.07
CA ASN A 38 18.09 41.05 -15.06
C ASN A 38 17.95 41.56 -13.60
N PRO A 39 18.13 40.68 -12.59
CA PRO A 39 19.41 40.71 -11.88
C PRO A 39 20.05 39.31 -11.70
N LEU A 40 21.19 39.11 -12.35
CA LEU A 40 22.17 38.04 -12.12
C LEU A 40 23.19 38.58 -11.13
N HIS A 41 23.41 37.92 -9.98
CA HIS A 41 24.71 37.82 -9.27
C HIS A 41 24.53 36.96 -8.01
N SER A 42 24.16 35.68 -8.15
CA SER A 42 24.28 34.71 -7.03
C SER A 42 24.20 33.22 -7.44
N CYS A 43 23.95 32.89 -8.71
CA CYS A 43 23.75 31.49 -9.12
C CYS A 43 25.00 30.81 -9.72
N ALA A 44 26.00 31.57 -10.18
CA ALA A 44 27.12 30.99 -10.94
C ALA A 44 28.20 30.29 -10.07
N LEU A 45 28.32 30.63 -8.78
CA LEU A 45 29.36 30.07 -7.91
C LEU A 45 29.01 28.69 -7.31
N LYS A 46 27.72 28.31 -7.31
CA LYS A 46 27.24 27.04 -6.76
C LYS A 46 27.27 25.89 -7.76
N SER A 47 27.32 26.19 -9.06
CA SER A 47 27.33 25.18 -10.13
C SER A 47 28.73 24.58 -10.37
N PHE A 48 29.79 25.32 -10.05
CA PHE A 48 31.17 24.85 -10.25
C PHE A 48 31.61 23.79 -9.23
N PHE A 49 31.13 23.90 -7.98
CA PHE A 49 31.43 22.93 -6.92
C PHE A 49 30.72 21.58 -7.09
N ILE A 50 29.58 21.54 -7.79
CA ILE A 50 28.84 20.29 -8.05
C ILE A 50 29.50 19.51 -9.20
N TYR A 51 30.03 20.20 -10.21
CA TYR A 51 30.76 19.54 -11.31
C TYR A 51 32.13 18.98 -10.87
N LEU A 52 32.84 19.66 -9.95
CA LEU A 52 34.13 19.18 -9.46
C LEU A 52 34.01 17.93 -8.55
N PHE A 53 32.86 17.75 -7.89
CA PHE A 53 32.60 16.60 -7.03
C PHE A 53 32.14 15.35 -7.81
N ILE A 54 31.55 15.53 -9.00
CA ILE A 54 31.17 14.42 -9.92
C ILE A 54 32.40 13.90 -10.68
N ALA A 55 33.42 14.73 -10.91
CA ALA A 55 34.65 14.29 -11.59
C ALA A 55 35.51 13.35 -10.73
N PHE A 56 35.41 13.41 -9.39
CA PHE A 56 36.23 12.58 -8.49
C PHE A 56 35.64 11.18 -8.20
N THR A 57 34.42 10.88 -8.65
CA THR A 57 33.79 9.56 -8.48
C THR A 57 33.91 8.64 -9.71
N ILE A 58 34.47 9.13 -10.83
CA ILE A 58 34.59 8.36 -12.09
C ILE A 58 36.02 7.81 -12.31
N ALA A 59 37.00 8.19 -11.51
CA ALA A 59 38.37 7.65 -11.56
C ALA A 59 38.57 6.37 -10.71
N GLY A 60 37.52 5.56 -10.59
CA GLY A 60 37.51 4.24 -9.96
C GLY A 60 36.81 3.20 -10.84
N CYS A 61 36.84 3.36 -12.16
CA CYS A 61 36.40 2.32 -13.09
C CYS A 61 37.60 1.39 -13.37
N SER A 62 37.87 0.49 -12.43
CA SER A 62 38.72 -0.66 -12.72
C SER A 62 37.99 -1.50 -13.76
N GLN A 63 38.67 -1.73 -14.89
CA GLN A 63 38.23 -2.57 -15.99
C GLN A 63 38.15 -4.02 -15.50
N HIS A 64 37.03 -4.39 -14.86
CA HIS A 64 36.75 -5.77 -14.46
C HIS A 64 36.26 -6.53 -15.69
N THR A 65 37.21 -6.95 -16.52
CA THR A 65 37.04 -8.11 -17.40
C THR A 65 37.17 -9.37 -16.54
N GLY A 66 36.24 -9.51 -15.61
CA GLY A 66 36.08 -10.68 -14.76
C GLY A 66 34.80 -11.38 -15.15
N ASN A 67 34.95 -12.65 -15.49
CA ASN A 67 33.91 -13.60 -15.85
C ASN A 67 32.99 -13.86 -14.64
N ASP A 68 32.18 -12.87 -14.26
CA ASP A 68 31.13 -13.05 -13.27
C ASP A 68 29.96 -13.74 -13.96
N LYS A 69 29.95 -15.06 -13.79
CA LYS A 69 28.85 -16.01 -14.05
C LYS A 69 27.59 -15.61 -13.27
N SER A 70 27.01 -14.45 -13.56
CA SER A 70 25.81 -13.96 -12.90
C SER A 70 24.60 -14.74 -13.43
N GLY A 71 24.37 -15.91 -12.83
CA GLY A 71 23.25 -16.80 -13.13
C GLY A 71 23.53 -17.80 -14.24
N ARG A 72 24.31 -18.85 -13.92
CA ARG A 72 24.50 -20.12 -14.67
C ARG A 72 23.63 -20.20 -15.95
N VAL A 73 24.25 -19.99 -17.11
CA VAL A 73 23.56 -20.04 -18.42
C VAL A 73 22.90 -21.41 -18.62
N ALA A 74 21.65 -21.41 -19.10
CA ALA A 74 20.89 -22.61 -19.43
C ALA A 74 20.93 -22.92 -20.93
N ALA A 75 20.86 -21.90 -21.78
CA ALA A 75 21.00 -22.00 -23.24
C ALA A 75 21.44 -20.65 -23.84
N VAL A 76 21.98 -20.67 -25.05
CA VAL A 76 22.27 -19.46 -25.84
C VAL A 76 21.58 -19.60 -27.20
N VAL A 77 20.77 -18.61 -27.58
CA VAL A 77 19.98 -18.59 -28.82
C VAL A 77 20.41 -17.39 -29.66
N ASN A 78 21.21 -17.61 -30.70
CA ASN A 78 21.73 -16.55 -31.59
C ASN A 78 22.39 -15.38 -30.83
N GLY A 79 23.12 -15.67 -29.76
CA GLY A 79 23.81 -14.68 -28.91
C GLY A 79 23.00 -14.15 -27.73
N VAL A 80 21.72 -14.52 -27.59
CA VAL A 80 20.91 -14.21 -26.41
C VAL A 80 21.00 -15.35 -25.39
N GLU A 81 21.45 -15.04 -24.18
CA GLU A 81 21.58 -16.01 -23.09
C GLU A 81 20.26 -16.18 -22.33
N ILE A 82 19.81 -17.43 -22.15
CA ILE A 82 18.71 -17.80 -21.27
C ILE A 82 19.33 -18.35 -19.98
N THR A 83 18.99 -17.77 -18.83
CA THR A 83 19.61 -18.12 -17.54
C THR A 83 18.88 -19.26 -16.83
N GLN A 84 19.58 -20.04 -16.00
CA GLN A 84 18.92 -21.06 -15.15
C GLN A 84 17.92 -20.42 -14.17
N ARG A 85 18.19 -19.19 -13.73
CA ARG A 85 17.30 -18.45 -12.82
C ARG A 85 15.93 -18.18 -13.45
N GLU A 86 15.86 -17.87 -14.74
CA GLU A 86 14.59 -17.70 -15.44
C GLU A 86 13.79 -18.99 -15.51
N VAL A 87 14.46 -20.10 -15.85
CA VAL A 87 13.84 -21.43 -15.88
C VAL A 87 13.29 -21.79 -14.50
N ASP A 88 14.08 -21.57 -13.45
CA ASP A 88 13.68 -21.85 -12.08
C ASP A 88 12.54 -20.94 -11.61
N PHE A 89 12.54 -19.65 -12.00
CA PHE A 89 11.46 -18.71 -11.70
C PHE A 89 10.12 -19.16 -12.31
N LEU A 90 10.12 -19.55 -13.59
CA LEU A 90 8.91 -20.06 -14.25
C LEU A 90 8.49 -21.43 -13.72
N TYR A 91 9.46 -22.26 -13.33
CA TYR A 91 9.18 -23.54 -12.70
C TYR A 91 8.46 -23.35 -11.36
N GLN A 92 8.95 -22.47 -10.49
CA GLN A 92 8.30 -22.22 -9.19
C GLN A 92 6.84 -21.77 -9.31
N ARG A 93 6.49 -21.05 -10.38
CA ARG A 93 5.12 -20.59 -10.63
C ARG A 93 4.19 -21.67 -11.19
N THR A 94 4.74 -22.73 -11.77
CA THR A 94 3.99 -23.82 -12.43
C THR A 94 4.18 -25.18 -11.77
N ALA A 95 5.00 -25.25 -10.72
CA ALA A 95 5.33 -26.50 -10.03
C ALA A 95 4.09 -27.09 -9.36
N ALA A 96 3.86 -28.38 -9.59
CA ALA A 96 2.85 -29.13 -8.88
C ALA A 96 3.34 -29.48 -7.46
N PRO A 97 2.50 -29.34 -6.41
CA PRO A 97 2.86 -29.79 -5.07
C PRO A 97 3.18 -31.29 -5.05
N GLY A 98 4.32 -31.67 -4.47
CA GLY A 98 4.71 -33.08 -4.33
C GLY A 98 5.26 -33.74 -5.60
N ALA A 99 5.66 -32.99 -6.61
CA ALA A 99 6.30 -33.54 -7.81
C ALA A 99 7.60 -34.30 -7.47
N ASP A 100 7.79 -35.48 -8.07
CA ASP A 100 9.01 -36.27 -7.99
C ASP A 100 10.16 -35.60 -8.75
N SER A 101 11.39 -36.00 -8.44
CA SER A 101 12.60 -35.37 -9.00
C SER A 101 12.68 -35.48 -10.54
N LEU A 102 12.16 -36.57 -11.11
CA LEU A 102 12.17 -36.79 -12.55
C LEU A 102 11.15 -35.89 -13.26
N SER A 103 9.92 -35.78 -12.74
CA SER A 103 8.92 -34.84 -13.26
C SER A 103 9.40 -33.39 -13.17
N ALA A 104 9.96 -32.98 -12.02
CA ALA A 104 10.55 -31.65 -11.84
C ALA A 104 11.67 -31.34 -12.85
N PHE A 105 12.50 -32.33 -13.19
CA PHE A 105 13.54 -32.19 -14.21
C PHE A 105 12.94 -32.05 -15.62
N ASN A 106 11.98 -32.90 -15.98
CA ASN A 106 11.32 -32.84 -17.28
C ASN A 106 10.54 -31.55 -17.48
N GLN A 107 9.87 -31.05 -16.43
CA GLN A 107 9.15 -29.77 -16.48
C GLN A 107 10.09 -28.60 -16.73
N ARG A 108 11.25 -28.54 -16.03
CA ARG A 108 12.27 -27.50 -16.29
C ARG A 108 12.82 -27.56 -17.71
N ARG A 109 13.06 -28.75 -18.26
CA ARG A 109 13.45 -28.90 -19.68
C ARG A 109 12.37 -28.41 -20.64
N SER A 110 11.10 -28.72 -20.35
CA SER A 110 9.97 -28.24 -21.14
C SER A 110 9.86 -26.71 -21.11
N ILE A 111 10.06 -26.09 -19.94
CA ILE A 111 10.09 -24.63 -19.78
C ILE A 111 11.23 -24.04 -20.61
N LEU A 112 12.45 -24.59 -20.50
CA LEU A 112 13.59 -24.13 -21.29
C LEU A 112 13.34 -24.26 -22.80
N ALA A 113 12.78 -25.38 -23.26
CA ALA A 113 12.42 -25.56 -24.66
C ALA A 113 11.36 -24.54 -25.13
N GLY A 114 10.40 -24.21 -24.27
CA GLY A 114 9.43 -23.14 -24.51
C GLY A 114 10.09 -21.77 -24.65
N LEU A 115 11.02 -21.43 -23.74
CA LEU A 115 11.79 -20.18 -23.80
C LEU A 115 12.62 -20.06 -25.08
N VAL A 116 13.31 -21.13 -25.48
CA VAL A 116 14.09 -21.17 -26.73
C VAL A 116 13.18 -20.93 -27.95
N ARG A 117 12.01 -21.57 -28.02
CA ARG A 117 11.06 -21.36 -29.12
C ARG A 117 10.52 -19.93 -29.13
N ALA A 118 10.19 -19.39 -27.97
CA ALA A 118 9.70 -18.02 -27.84
C ALA A 118 10.76 -17.00 -28.31
N GLU A 119 12.03 -17.20 -27.94
CA GLU A 119 13.15 -16.35 -28.34
C GLU A 119 13.39 -16.40 -29.86
N LEU A 120 13.39 -17.59 -30.46
CA LEU A 120 13.51 -17.73 -31.92
C LEU A 120 12.37 -17.01 -32.66
N LEU A 121 11.14 -17.11 -32.16
CA LEU A 121 9.99 -16.40 -32.74
C LEU A 121 10.09 -14.89 -32.53
N ALA A 122 10.58 -14.42 -31.37
CA ALA A 122 10.79 -13.01 -31.11
C ALA A 122 11.83 -12.41 -32.07
N GLN A 123 12.96 -13.09 -32.28
CA GLN A 123 13.97 -12.68 -33.24
C GLN A 123 13.43 -12.66 -34.67
N GLN A 124 12.59 -13.63 -35.04
CA GLN A 124 11.91 -13.62 -36.33
C GLN A 124 10.92 -12.45 -36.45
N ALA A 125 10.18 -12.12 -35.38
CA ALA A 125 9.26 -10.98 -35.34
C ALA A 125 9.99 -9.64 -35.52
N THR A 126 11.17 -9.48 -34.92
CA THR A 126 12.05 -8.31 -35.13
C THR A 126 12.53 -8.23 -36.57
N LYS A 127 12.92 -9.35 -37.20
CA LYS A 127 13.27 -9.37 -38.63
C LYS A 127 12.09 -8.95 -39.52
N MET A 128 10.87 -9.30 -39.12
CA MET A 128 9.62 -8.90 -39.78
C MET A 128 9.15 -7.49 -39.39
N LYS A 129 9.90 -6.75 -38.55
CA LYS A 129 9.57 -5.40 -38.04
C LYS A 129 8.22 -5.31 -37.33
N VAL A 130 7.74 -6.41 -36.76
CA VAL A 130 6.47 -6.44 -36.00
C VAL A 130 6.60 -5.61 -34.72
N ASP A 131 7.81 -5.50 -34.17
CA ASP A 131 8.17 -4.69 -33.01
C ASP A 131 8.08 -3.16 -33.23
N GLN A 132 7.86 -2.71 -34.46
CA GLN A 132 7.65 -1.30 -34.82
C GLN A 132 6.18 -0.96 -35.05
N SER A 133 5.30 -1.96 -35.03
CA SER A 133 3.87 -1.75 -35.25
C SER A 133 3.21 -0.98 -34.10
N PRO A 134 2.19 -0.14 -34.38
CA PRO A 134 1.44 0.53 -33.31
C PRO A 134 0.77 -0.46 -32.36
N GLU A 135 0.34 -1.62 -32.86
CA GLU A 135 -0.24 -2.70 -32.07
C GLU A 135 0.75 -3.24 -31.04
N PHE A 136 2.00 -3.48 -31.43
CA PHE A 136 3.05 -3.94 -30.51
C PHE A 136 3.33 -2.93 -29.41
N VAL A 137 3.47 -1.64 -29.76
CA VAL A 137 3.78 -0.58 -28.79
C VAL A 137 2.67 -0.46 -27.75
N ILE A 138 1.40 -0.46 -28.17
CA ILE A 138 0.25 -0.42 -27.26
C ILE A 138 0.22 -1.66 -26.36
N ALA A 139 0.38 -2.85 -26.95
CA ALA A 139 0.38 -4.10 -26.20
C ALA A 139 1.53 -4.15 -25.18
N LEU A 140 2.72 -3.64 -25.51
CA LEU A 140 3.87 -3.58 -24.62
C LEU A 140 3.62 -2.63 -23.44
N HIS A 141 3.08 -1.43 -23.70
CA HIS A 141 2.73 -0.49 -22.64
C HIS A 141 1.68 -1.06 -21.67
N ASP A 142 0.68 -1.75 -22.21
CA ASP A 142 -0.36 -2.38 -21.40
C ASP A 142 0.19 -3.58 -20.59
N ALA A 143 0.98 -4.45 -21.22
CA ALA A 143 1.65 -5.57 -20.53
C ALA A 143 2.56 -5.08 -19.41
N ARG A 144 3.37 -4.04 -19.66
CA ARG A 144 4.24 -3.43 -18.64
C ARG A 144 3.41 -2.91 -17.45
N ARG A 145 2.30 -2.23 -17.71
CA ARG A 145 1.42 -1.70 -16.67
C ARG A 145 0.81 -2.83 -15.84
N ARG A 146 0.29 -3.87 -16.48
CA ARG A 146 -0.32 -5.02 -15.81
C ARG A 146 0.67 -5.81 -14.95
N VAL A 147 1.88 -6.05 -15.46
CA VAL A 147 2.93 -6.76 -14.69
C VAL A 147 3.37 -5.95 -13.48
N LEU A 148 3.64 -4.65 -13.65
CA LEU A 148 4.04 -3.78 -12.54
C LEU A 148 2.92 -3.63 -11.50
N ALA A 149 1.67 -3.51 -11.94
CA ALA A 149 0.51 -3.47 -11.04
C ALA A 149 0.39 -4.76 -10.22
N GLY A 150 0.47 -5.93 -10.84
CA GLY A 150 0.40 -7.22 -10.14
C GLY A 150 1.54 -7.43 -9.14
N LEU A 151 2.78 -7.04 -9.49
CA LEU A 151 3.91 -7.11 -8.56
C LEU A 151 3.76 -6.11 -7.40
N ALA A 152 3.21 -4.93 -7.64
CA ALA A 152 2.92 -3.96 -6.60
C ALA A 152 1.79 -4.46 -5.67
N GLU A 153 0.75 -5.08 -6.22
CA GLU A 153 -0.32 -5.74 -5.46
C GLU A 153 0.21 -6.82 -4.53
N GLU A 154 1.06 -7.72 -5.05
CA GLU A 154 1.70 -8.77 -4.26
C GLU A 154 2.58 -8.17 -3.15
N LYS A 155 3.35 -7.13 -3.48
CA LYS A 155 4.20 -6.45 -2.50
C LYS A 155 3.37 -5.79 -1.40
N ILE A 156 2.28 -5.12 -1.74
CA ILE A 156 1.36 -4.52 -0.76
C ILE A 156 0.73 -5.61 0.09
N ALA A 157 0.25 -6.71 -0.50
CA ALA A 157 -0.31 -7.85 0.21
C ALA A 157 0.68 -8.47 1.20
N SER A 158 1.97 -8.53 0.86
CA SER A 158 3.02 -9.05 1.75
C SER A 158 3.30 -8.18 2.99
N THR A 159 2.81 -6.94 3.02
CA THR A 159 2.94 -6.03 4.18
C THR A 159 1.80 -6.14 5.18
N ALA A 160 0.75 -6.91 4.87
CA ALA A 160 -0.34 -7.16 5.81
C ALA A 160 0.19 -7.88 7.06
N LYS A 161 -0.23 -7.43 8.25
CA LYS A 161 0.16 -8.05 9.52
C LYS A 161 -0.37 -9.48 9.58
N PRO A 162 0.39 -10.44 10.16
CA PRO A 162 -0.13 -11.78 10.41
C PRO A 162 -1.35 -11.73 11.35
N VAL A 163 -2.34 -12.57 11.10
CA VAL A 163 -3.51 -12.73 11.97
C VAL A 163 -3.09 -13.47 13.25
N SER A 164 -3.45 -12.93 14.42
CA SER A 164 -3.15 -13.58 15.70
C SER A 164 -4.08 -14.78 15.97
N PRO A 165 -3.64 -15.79 16.74
CA PRO A 165 -4.47 -16.94 17.09
C PRO A 165 -5.79 -16.56 17.78
N GLU A 166 -5.77 -15.52 18.61
CA GLU A 166 -6.95 -15.01 19.32
C GLU A 166 -8.00 -14.48 18.33
N ASN A 167 -7.55 -13.74 17.29
CA ASN A 167 -8.43 -13.25 16.25
C ASN A 167 -9.04 -14.39 15.44
N VAL A 168 -8.30 -15.48 15.21
CA VAL A 168 -8.84 -16.66 14.51
C VAL A 168 -9.99 -17.28 15.31
N GLN A 169 -9.82 -17.46 16.61
CA GLN A 169 -10.88 -18.02 17.48
C GLN A 169 -12.10 -17.09 17.56
N GLN A 170 -11.86 -15.78 17.61
CA GLN A 170 -12.93 -14.80 17.57
C GLN A 170 -13.73 -14.89 16.26
N ILE A 171 -13.06 -14.99 15.11
CA ILE A 171 -13.72 -15.12 13.80
C ILE A 171 -14.59 -16.38 13.73
N ILE A 172 -14.13 -17.50 14.29
CA ILE A 172 -14.90 -18.74 14.36
C ILE A 172 -16.16 -18.53 15.19
N SER A 173 -16.02 -17.89 16.35
CA SER A 173 -17.12 -17.63 17.29
C SER A 173 -18.14 -16.64 16.74
N ASP A 174 -17.68 -15.59 16.07
CA ASP A 174 -18.51 -14.50 15.53
C ASP A 174 -19.28 -14.92 14.26
N ASN A 175 -18.85 -15.98 13.57
CA ASN A 175 -19.42 -16.41 12.28
C ASN A 175 -19.87 -17.88 12.30
N PRO A 176 -20.79 -18.29 13.19
CA PRO A 176 -21.19 -19.70 13.32
C PRO A 176 -21.71 -20.29 12.01
N THR A 177 -22.39 -19.50 11.16
CA THR A 177 -22.89 -19.93 9.85
C THR A 177 -21.81 -20.36 8.86
N PHE A 178 -20.56 -19.95 9.07
CA PHE A 178 -19.42 -20.37 8.23
C PHE A 178 -18.70 -21.60 8.80
N PHE A 179 -18.95 -21.93 10.07
CA PHE A 179 -18.25 -22.98 10.82
C PHE A 179 -19.24 -23.99 11.43
N ALA A 180 -19.71 -23.76 12.66
CA ALA A 180 -20.56 -24.72 13.40
C ALA A 180 -21.93 -24.96 12.74
N ASP A 181 -22.56 -23.91 12.21
CA ASP A 181 -23.84 -23.97 11.52
C ASP A 181 -23.68 -24.02 9.99
N ARG A 182 -22.51 -24.46 9.53
CA ARG A 182 -22.20 -24.52 8.09
C ARG A 182 -23.09 -25.53 7.38
N LYS A 183 -23.70 -25.12 6.28
CA LYS A 183 -24.61 -25.97 5.49
C LYS A 183 -24.21 -25.98 4.01
N LEU A 184 -24.48 -27.09 3.35
CA LEU A 184 -24.48 -27.23 1.90
C LEU A 184 -25.89 -26.91 1.42
N LEU A 185 -26.02 -25.84 0.63
CA LEU A 185 -27.29 -25.42 0.06
C LEU A 185 -27.31 -25.76 -1.43
N VAL A 186 -28.37 -26.45 -1.84
CA VAL A 186 -28.72 -26.61 -3.27
C VAL A 186 -29.94 -25.74 -3.51
N TYR A 187 -29.78 -24.73 -4.35
CA TYR A 187 -30.85 -23.78 -4.66
C TYR A 187 -30.81 -23.39 -6.13
N GLU A 188 -31.97 -22.99 -6.65
CA GLU A 188 -32.10 -22.37 -7.96
C GLU A 188 -32.19 -20.87 -7.82
N GLU A 189 -31.39 -20.18 -8.63
CA GLU A 189 -31.45 -18.74 -8.84
C GLU A 189 -31.96 -18.45 -10.24
N ILE A 190 -32.96 -17.58 -10.33
CA ILE A 190 -33.46 -17.06 -11.58
C ILE A 190 -33.29 -15.56 -11.56
N LEU A 191 -32.30 -15.07 -12.31
CA LEU A 191 -32.05 -13.65 -12.46
C LEU A 191 -33.02 -13.08 -13.49
N VAL A 192 -33.83 -12.10 -13.08
CA VAL A 192 -34.79 -11.41 -13.94
C VAL A 192 -34.38 -9.95 -14.09
N SER A 193 -34.04 -9.56 -15.32
CA SER A 193 -33.51 -8.21 -15.60
C SER A 193 -34.62 -7.23 -15.97
N GLY A 194 -34.50 -5.98 -15.50
CA GLY A 194 -35.37 -4.89 -15.98
C GLY A 194 -36.82 -4.93 -15.49
N VAL A 195 -37.09 -5.54 -14.33
CA VAL A 195 -38.45 -5.69 -13.80
C VAL A 195 -38.89 -4.48 -12.97
N ASP A 196 -40.13 -4.04 -13.18
CA ASP A 196 -40.78 -3.02 -12.36
C ASP A 196 -41.19 -3.57 -10.98
N VAL A 197 -41.13 -2.70 -9.96
CA VAL A 197 -41.44 -3.06 -8.57
C VAL A 197 -42.85 -3.64 -8.38
N PRO A 198 -43.90 -3.09 -9.01
CA PRO A 198 -45.26 -3.63 -8.89
C PRO A 198 -45.38 -5.06 -9.42
N PHE A 199 -44.75 -5.38 -10.56
CA PHE A 199 -44.78 -6.74 -11.07
C PHE A 199 -44.04 -7.73 -10.17
N LEU A 200 -42.88 -7.36 -9.61
CA LEU A 200 -42.19 -8.20 -8.63
C LEU A 200 -43.02 -8.47 -7.39
N GLN A 201 -43.75 -7.46 -6.90
CA GLN A 201 -44.68 -7.64 -5.79
C GLN A 201 -45.81 -8.60 -6.17
N SER A 202 -46.34 -8.52 -7.39
CA SER A 202 -47.37 -9.45 -7.88
C SER A 202 -46.86 -10.90 -7.96
N LEU A 203 -45.61 -11.10 -8.39
CA LEU A 203 -44.97 -12.42 -8.40
C LEU A 203 -44.73 -12.92 -6.98
N ASN A 204 -44.31 -12.06 -6.05
CA ASN A 204 -44.11 -12.43 -4.65
C ASN A 204 -45.42 -12.83 -3.97
N VAL A 205 -46.51 -12.09 -4.23
CA VAL A 205 -47.85 -12.44 -3.73
C VAL A 205 -48.32 -13.78 -4.31
N SER A 206 -48.11 -14.00 -5.61
CA SER A 206 -48.45 -15.28 -6.26
C SER A 206 -47.65 -16.44 -5.65
N ALA A 207 -46.36 -16.25 -5.42
CA ALA A 207 -45.49 -17.21 -4.74
C ALA A 207 -45.97 -17.52 -3.31
N SER A 208 -46.33 -16.49 -2.53
CA SER A 208 -46.87 -16.68 -1.17
C SER A 208 -48.21 -17.42 -1.13
N LYS A 209 -48.98 -17.39 -2.23
CA LYS A 209 -50.23 -18.14 -2.40
C LYS A 209 -50.02 -19.58 -2.87
N GLY A 210 -48.77 -20.03 -3.00
CA GLY A 210 -48.43 -21.40 -3.39
C GLY A 210 -48.20 -21.60 -4.89
N ALA A 211 -48.00 -20.53 -5.67
CA ALA A 211 -47.61 -20.68 -7.07
C ALA A 211 -46.27 -21.41 -7.19
N SER A 212 -46.21 -22.38 -8.10
CA SER A 212 -44.99 -23.12 -8.44
C SER A 212 -44.00 -22.25 -9.22
N LEU A 213 -42.72 -22.64 -9.21
CA LEU A 213 -41.69 -21.92 -9.98
C LEU A 213 -42.02 -21.86 -11.47
N SER A 214 -42.55 -22.93 -12.06
CA SER A 214 -42.96 -22.92 -13.48
C SER A 214 -44.03 -21.86 -13.75
N GLN A 215 -45.06 -21.76 -12.91
CA GLN A 215 -46.11 -20.74 -13.03
C GLN A 215 -45.56 -19.31 -12.93
N LEU A 216 -44.60 -19.07 -12.04
CA LEU A 216 -43.94 -17.76 -11.94
C LEU A 216 -43.10 -17.45 -13.18
N LEU A 217 -42.38 -18.44 -13.70
CA LEU A 217 -41.59 -18.27 -14.94
C LEU A 217 -42.48 -18.04 -16.15
N ASP A 218 -43.63 -18.69 -16.23
CA ASP A 218 -44.58 -18.48 -17.32
C ASP A 218 -45.20 -17.09 -17.26
N ALA A 219 -45.45 -16.54 -16.06
CA ALA A 219 -45.84 -15.14 -15.89
C ALA A 219 -44.74 -14.14 -16.33
N VAL A 220 -43.46 -14.45 -16.06
CA VAL A 220 -42.31 -13.65 -16.53
C VAL A 220 -42.17 -13.73 -18.06
N LYS A 221 -42.33 -14.92 -18.66
CA LYS A 221 -42.32 -15.14 -20.11
C LYS A 221 -43.47 -14.44 -20.81
N ALA A 222 -44.67 -14.42 -20.22
CA ALA A 222 -45.83 -13.73 -20.78
C ALA A 222 -45.60 -12.22 -20.94
N LYS A 223 -44.71 -11.64 -20.13
CA LYS A 223 -44.26 -10.25 -20.25
C LYS A 223 -43.05 -10.06 -21.17
N ALA A 224 -42.59 -11.11 -21.86
CA ALA A 224 -41.40 -11.12 -22.70
C ALA A 224 -40.12 -10.64 -21.99
N ILE A 225 -40.02 -10.88 -20.68
CA ILE A 225 -38.85 -10.47 -19.88
C ILE A 225 -37.79 -11.58 -19.94
N PRO A 226 -36.53 -11.27 -20.34
CA PRO A 226 -35.47 -12.25 -20.34
C PRO A 226 -35.05 -12.62 -18.91
N PHE A 227 -34.83 -13.91 -18.69
CA PHE A 227 -34.32 -14.43 -17.42
C PHE A 227 -33.21 -15.45 -17.64
N GLN A 228 -32.32 -15.58 -16.65
CA GLN A 228 -31.27 -16.59 -16.61
C GLN A 228 -31.51 -17.49 -15.42
N ARG A 229 -31.60 -18.81 -15.65
CA ARG A 229 -31.77 -19.82 -14.60
C ARG A 229 -30.44 -20.53 -14.36
N ALA A 230 -30.05 -20.64 -13.10
CA ALA A 230 -28.90 -21.43 -12.68
C ALA A 230 -29.23 -22.20 -11.40
N THR A 231 -28.77 -23.45 -11.32
CA THR A 231 -28.79 -24.24 -10.09
C THR A 231 -27.41 -24.12 -9.45
N ARG A 232 -27.36 -23.75 -8.17
CA ARG A 232 -26.15 -23.56 -7.39
C ARG A 232 -26.09 -24.60 -6.28
N THR A 233 -24.90 -25.15 -6.08
CA THR A 233 -24.58 -26.02 -4.94
C THR A 233 -23.40 -25.38 -4.22
N LEU A 234 -23.69 -24.59 -3.19
CA LEU A 234 -22.71 -23.78 -2.47
C LEU A 234 -22.85 -24.01 -0.97
N THR A 235 -21.74 -23.84 -0.26
CA THR A 235 -21.72 -23.88 1.20
C THR A 235 -21.99 -22.49 1.76
N THR A 236 -22.52 -22.39 2.97
CA THR A 236 -22.92 -21.11 3.59
C THR A 236 -21.80 -20.08 3.70
N ASP A 237 -20.53 -20.51 3.78
CA ASP A 237 -19.32 -19.66 3.76
C ASP A 237 -19.01 -19.03 2.39
N GLN A 238 -19.56 -19.58 1.30
CA GLN A 238 -19.33 -19.13 -0.07
C GLN A 238 -20.45 -18.22 -0.61
N ILE A 239 -21.52 -18.04 0.17
CA ILE A 239 -22.72 -17.30 -0.24
C ILE A 239 -22.64 -15.87 0.32
N ASP A 240 -23.01 -14.89 -0.51
CA ASP A 240 -23.12 -13.50 -0.07
C ASP A 240 -24.04 -13.36 1.17
N PRO A 241 -23.66 -12.58 2.21
CA PRO A 241 -24.44 -12.48 3.44
C PRO A 241 -25.89 -12.02 3.23
N GLY A 242 -26.14 -11.12 2.27
CA GLY A 242 -27.48 -10.64 1.95
C GLY A 242 -28.35 -11.74 1.35
N LEU A 243 -27.79 -12.52 0.43
CA LEU A 243 -28.46 -13.67 -0.17
C LEU A 243 -28.66 -14.81 0.85
N LEU A 244 -27.64 -15.11 1.66
CA LEU A 244 -27.71 -16.14 2.69
C LEU A 244 -28.84 -15.88 3.69
N LYS A 245 -29.04 -14.61 4.08
CA LYS A 245 -30.16 -14.23 4.94
C LYS A 245 -31.52 -14.59 4.33
N VAL A 246 -31.69 -14.36 3.02
CA VAL A 246 -32.91 -14.74 2.31
C VAL A 246 -33.03 -16.27 2.28
N LEU A 247 -32.00 -16.98 1.84
CA LEU A 247 -32.00 -18.45 1.72
C LEU A 247 -32.32 -19.16 3.04
N ASN A 248 -31.82 -18.65 4.18
CA ASN A 248 -32.09 -19.20 5.50
C ASN A 248 -33.55 -19.06 5.94
N THR A 249 -34.31 -18.14 5.34
CA THR A 249 -35.75 -17.97 5.61
C THR A 249 -36.64 -18.77 4.68
N LEU A 250 -36.08 -19.35 3.60
CA LEU A 250 -36.85 -20.08 2.60
C LEU A 250 -37.27 -21.45 3.11
N LYS A 251 -38.51 -21.82 2.81
CA LYS A 251 -38.96 -23.20 2.94
C LYS A 251 -38.50 -24.00 1.72
N PRO A 252 -38.13 -25.28 1.89
CA PRO A 252 -37.77 -26.14 0.77
C PRO A 252 -38.88 -26.18 -0.29
N ASN A 253 -38.48 -26.09 -1.56
CA ASN A 253 -39.31 -26.15 -2.76
C ASN A 253 -40.41 -25.07 -2.86
N VAL A 254 -40.30 -23.98 -2.10
CA VAL A 254 -41.18 -22.81 -2.23
C VAL A 254 -40.40 -21.68 -2.90
N PRO A 255 -40.83 -21.18 -4.07
CA PRO A 255 -40.15 -20.05 -4.70
C PRO A 255 -40.40 -18.77 -3.92
N VAL A 256 -39.41 -17.91 -3.83
CA VAL A 256 -39.52 -16.57 -3.23
C VAL A 256 -38.89 -15.55 -4.16
N VAL A 257 -39.56 -14.41 -4.31
CA VAL A 257 -39.06 -13.30 -5.11
C VAL A 257 -38.26 -12.39 -4.18
N ALA A 258 -36.97 -12.28 -4.45
CA ALA A 258 -36.05 -11.46 -3.68
C ALA A 258 -35.49 -10.33 -4.55
N ARG A 259 -35.14 -9.22 -3.90
CA ARG A 259 -34.41 -8.12 -4.51
C ARG A 259 -33.13 -7.89 -3.75
N VAL A 260 -32.00 -8.01 -4.42
CA VAL A 260 -30.67 -7.83 -3.81
C VAL A 260 -30.16 -6.43 -4.18
N GLU A 261 -29.86 -5.63 -3.16
CA GLU A 261 -29.30 -4.27 -3.26
C GLU A 261 -30.05 -3.30 -4.20
N ASN A 262 -31.36 -3.47 -4.38
CA ASN A 262 -32.18 -2.72 -5.34
C ASN A 262 -31.76 -2.81 -6.82
N LYS A 263 -30.71 -3.56 -7.17
CA LYS A 263 -30.16 -3.65 -8.53
C LYS A 263 -30.61 -4.90 -9.27
N PHE A 264 -30.75 -6.02 -8.57
CA PHE A 264 -31.11 -7.31 -9.16
C PHE A 264 -32.39 -7.85 -8.56
N SER A 265 -33.28 -8.31 -9.43
CA SER A 265 -34.51 -8.99 -9.07
C SER A 265 -34.34 -10.46 -9.40
N MET A 266 -34.61 -11.33 -8.43
CA MET A 266 -34.38 -12.76 -8.57
C MET A 266 -35.52 -13.57 -7.98
N ILE A 267 -35.79 -14.72 -8.58
CA ILE A 267 -36.63 -15.75 -7.98
C ILE A 267 -35.68 -16.82 -7.45
N LEU A 268 -35.81 -17.13 -6.17
CA LEU A 268 -34.99 -18.11 -5.46
C LEU A 268 -35.85 -19.29 -5.05
N MET A 269 -35.34 -20.50 -5.22
CA MET A 269 -35.95 -21.71 -4.70
C MET A 269 -34.89 -22.55 -4.00
N LEU A 270 -35.05 -22.77 -2.71
CA LEU A 270 -34.19 -23.68 -1.96
C LEU A 270 -34.67 -25.12 -2.18
N HIS A 271 -33.80 -26.04 -2.59
CA HIS A 271 -34.14 -27.46 -2.71
C HIS A 271 -33.73 -28.23 -1.45
N THR A 272 -32.45 -28.14 -1.09
CA THR A 272 -31.89 -28.90 0.03
C THR A 272 -30.95 -28.04 0.86
N ALA A 273 -30.96 -28.24 2.17
CA ALA A 273 -30.01 -27.66 3.11
C ALA A 273 -29.47 -28.78 4.00
N LEU A 274 -28.22 -29.17 3.79
CA LEU A 274 -27.57 -30.27 4.53
C LEU A 274 -26.52 -29.69 5.49
N PRO A 275 -26.55 -30.02 6.80
CA PRO A 275 -25.50 -29.58 7.73
C PRO A 275 -24.18 -30.27 7.42
N ILE A 276 -23.12 -29.47 7.28
CA ILE A 276 -21.74 -29.90 7.04
C ILE A 276 -20.79 -29.02 7.87
N PRO A 277 -20.85 -29.12 9.21
CA PRO A 277 -20.08 -28.27 10.11
C PRO A 277 -18.57 -28.39 9.85
N LEU A 278 -17.87 -27.28 10.06
CA LEU A 278 -16.42 -27.22 9.98
C LEU A 278 -15.83 -27.00 11.37
N GLU A 279 -14.96 -27.91 11.82
CA GLU A 279 -14.48 -27.93 13.21
C GLU A 279 -12.96 -28.16 13.31
N GLY A 280 -12.43 -27.89 14.51
CA GLY A 280 -11.04 -28.12 14.87
C GLY A 280 -10.05 -27.43 13.93
N LYS A 281 -8.96 -28.14 13.61
CA LYS A 281 -7.86 -27.60 12.78
C LYS A 281 -8.32 -27.15 11.39
N THR A 282 -9.36 -27.76 10.83
CA THR A 282 -9.89 -27.36 9.51
C THR A 282 -10.62 -26.03 9.56
N ALA A 283 -11.37 -25.76 10.65
CA ALA A 283 -12.00 -24.47 10.91
C ALA A 283 -10.96 -23.38 11.16
N GLU A 284 -9.92 -23.68 11.94
CA GLU A 284 -8.81 -22.74 12.21
C GLU A 284 -8.09 -22.31 10.93
N LEU A 285 -7.78 -23.25 10.03
CA LEU A 285 -7.15 -22.94 8.75
C LEU A 285 -8.05 -22.10 7.85
N ALA A 286 -9.35 -22.43 7.79
CA ALA A 286 -10.32 -21.67 7.01
C ALA A 286 -10.49 -20.24 7.55
N ALA A 287 -10.65 -20.09 8.87
CA ALA A 287 -10.74 -18.80 9.54
C ALA A 287 -9.48 -17.95 9.36
N ALA A 288 -8.29 -18.55 9.50
CA ALA A 288 -7.03 -17.87 9.25
C ALA A 288 -6.92 -17.37 7.80
N ASN A 289 -7.31 -18.18 6.81
CA ASN A 289 -7.29 -17.79 5.40
C ASN A 289 -8.28 -16.66 5.09
N LEU A 290 -9.47 -16.72 5.68
CA LEU A 290 -10.49 -15.67 5.56
C LEU A 290 -9.98 -14.37 6.17
N ALA A 291 -9.44 -14.41 7.39
CA ALA A 291 -8.86 -13.27 8.08
C ALA A 291 -7.72 -12.64 7.30
N ASN A 292 -6.77 -13.46 6.81
CA ASN A 292 -5.65 -13.00 6.01
C ASN A 292 -6.13 -12.34 4.71
N THR A 293 -7.14 -12.90 4.05
CA THR A 293 -7.70 -12.33 2.82
C THR A 293 -8.40 -11.01 3.09
N GLN A 294 -9.21 -10.92 4.14
CA GLN A 294 -9.86 -9.67 4.55
C GLN A 294 -8.83 -8.59 4.87
N GLN A 295 -7.82 -8.90 5.69
CA GLN A 295 -6.76 -7.95 6.04
C GLN A 295 -5.96 -7.49 4.81
N ARG A 296 -5.61 -8.41 3.89
CA ARG A 296 -4.96 -8.06 2.63
C ARG A 296 -5.83 -7.13 1.78
N ASN A 297 -7.12 -7.40 1.66
CA ASN A 297 -8.05 -6.57 0.89
C ASN A 297 -8.21 -5.18 1.50
N VAL A 298 -8.31 -5.08 2.82
CA VAL A 298 -8.38 -3.81 3.55
C VAL A 298 -7.08 -3.02 3.33
N ALA A 299 -5.93 -3.62 3.60
CA ALA A 299 -4.62 -2.99 3.43
C ALA A 299 -4.40 -2.53 1.99
N PHE A 300 -4.73 -3.37 1.01
CA PHE A 300 -4.67 -3.02 -0.41
C PHE A 300 -5.56 -1.83 -0.74
N SER A 301 -6.84 -1.86 -0.32
CA SER A 301 -7.78 -0.77 -0.59
C SER A 301 -7.33 0.55 0.04
N GLN A 302 -6.76 0.52 1.25
CA GLN A 302 -6.24 1.71 1.93
C GLN A 302 -5.02 2.28 1.22
N LYS A 303 -4.06 1.43 0.86
CA LYS A 303 -2.87 1.85 0.10
C LYS A 303 -3.23 2.38 -1.28
N MET A 304 -4.14 1.72 -1.99
CA MET A 304 -4.61 2.18 -3.29
C MET A 304 -5.30 3.55 -3.20
N ARG A 305 -6.14 3.77 -2.19
CA ARG A 305 -6.74 5.09 -1.93
C ARG A 305 -5.66 6.15 -1.68
N ALA A 306 -4.66 5.87 -0.85
CA ALA A 306 -3.57 6.81 -0.60
C ALA A 306 -2.74 7.13 -1.87
N VAL A 307 -2.50 6.14 -2.73
CA VAL A 307 -1.83 6.34 -4.02
C VAL A 307 -2.68 7.22 -4.94
N LEU A 308 -4.00 7.01 -4.96
CA LEU A 308 -4.93 7.83 -5.73
C LEU A 308 -4.93 9.28 -5.24
N ASP A 309 -5.09 9.48 -3.94
CA ASP A 309 -5.19 10.80 -3.30
C ASP A 309 -3.89 11.61 -3.41
N GLY A 310 -2.73 10.94 -3.41
CA GLY A 310 -1.42 11.54 -3.63
C GLY A 310 -1.06 11.80 -5.11
N SER A 311 -1.89 11.39 -6.06
CA SER A 311 -1.60 11.47 -7.49
C SER A 311 -2.23 12.70 -8.15
N LYS A 312 -1.51 13.30 -9.10
CA LYS A 312 -2.08 14.33 -9.98
C LYS A 312 -2.65 13.67 -11.24
N ILE A 313 -3.97 13.62 -11.34
CA ILE A 313 -4.66 13.01 -12.49
C ILE A 313 -5.37 14.11 -13.30
N THR A 314 -5.08 14.17 -14.61
CA THR A 314 -5.71 15.11 -15.54
C THR A 314 -6.35 14.33 -16.68
N TYR A 315 -7.68 14.46 -16.82
CA TYR A 315 -8.44 13.84 -17.89
C TYR A 315 -8.68 14.83 -19.05
N PHE A 316 -8.69 14.31 -20.27
CA PHE A 316 -8.84 15.10 -21.50
C PHE A 316 -10.00 14.58 -22.37
N GLY A 317 -10.49 15.44 -23.28
CA GLY A 317 -11.53 15.10 -24.25
C GLY A 317 -12.84 14.64 -23.59
N GLU A 318 -13.38 13.52 -24.10
CA GLU A 318 -14.64 12.91 -23.62
C GLU A 318 -14.55 12.29 -22.21
N PHE A 319 -13.33 12.16 -21.66
CA PHE A 319 -13.10 11.56 -20.35
C PHE A 319 -12.99 12.61 -19.22
N LYS A 320 -13.25 13.89 -19.49
CA LYS A 320 -13.29 14.90 -18.43
C LYS A 320 -14.42 14.58 -17.43
N PRO A 321 -14.22 14.79 -16.12
CA PRO A 321 -15.26 14.53 -15.10
C PRO A 321 -16.56 15.29 -15.37
N ASP A 322 -16.45 16.50 -15.93
CA ASP A 322 -17.57 17.39 -16.25
C ASP A 322 -18.06 17.25 -17.70
N ALA A 323 -17.58 16.24 -18.45
CA ALA A 323 -18.04 16.00 -19.81
C ALA A 323 -19.53 15.60 -19.77
N VAL A 324 -20.36 16.33 -20.54
CA VAL A 324 -21.80 16.06 -20.62
C VAL A 324 -21.99 14.66 -21.22
N ALA A 325 -22.39 13.71 -20.38
CA ALA A 325 -22.76 12.37 -20.82
C ALA A 325 -23.94 12.47 -21.81
N PRO A 326 -23.86 11.82 -23.00
CA PRO A 326 -24.98 11.82 -23.91
C PRO A 326 -26.20 11.15 -23.26
N LYS A 327 -27.40 11.76 -23.42
CA LYS A 327 -28.66 11.42 -22.72
C LYS A 327 -29.07 9.93 -22.78
N TRP A 328 -28.49 9.13 -23.67
CA TRP A 328 -28.76 7.70 -23.84
C TRP A 328 -27.84 6.77 -23.01
N LYS A 329 -26.77 7.27 -22.36
CA LYS A 329 -25.93 6.49 -21.43
C LYS A 329 -26.43 6.68 -19.99
N LYS A 330 -27.44 5.91 -19.57
CA LYS A 330 -27.98 5.93 -18.19
C LYS A 330 -27.02 5.41 -17.10
N GLN A 331 -25.82 4.96 -17.45
CA GLN A 331 -24.84 4.46 -16.47
C GLN A 331 -23.42 4.71 -17.00
N VAL A 332 -22.88 5.89 -16.74
CA VAL A 332 -21.47 6.20 -17.02
C VAL A 332 -20.62 5.66 -15.89
N VAL A 333 -19.55 4.94 -16.23
CA VAL A 333 -18.58 4.43 -15.24
C VAL A 333 -17.85 5.62 -14.63
N ALA A 334 -17.85 5.71 -13.30
CA ALA A 334 -17.12 6.75 -12.59
C ALA A 334 -15.61 6.58 -12.78
N LEU A 335 -14.92 7.67 -13.16
CA LEU A 335 -13.47 7.69 -13.27
C LEU A 335 -12.84 7.88 -11.89
N PRO A 336 -11.62 7.36 -11.65
CA PRO A 336 -10.93 7.55 -10.38
C PRO A 336 -10.52 9.03 -10.21
N VAL A 337 -11.02 9.70 -9.18
CA VAL A 337 -10.71 11.11 -8.87
C VAL A 337 -10.04 11.18 -7.50
N PRO A 338 -8.86 11.84 -7.38
CA PRO A 338 -8.21 12.08 -6.08
C PRO A 338 -9.10 12.92 -5.15
N ASP A 339 -9.22 12.52 -3.88
CA ASP A 339 -9.94 13.30 -2.87
C ASP A 339 -8.97 14.28 -2.19
N ALA A 340 -8.95 15.53 -2.67
CA ALA A 340 -8.05 16.57 -2.16
C ALA A 340 -8.29 16.91 -0.68
N VAL A 341 -9.53 16.78 -0.19
CA VAL A 341 -9.88 17.04 1.21
C VAL A 341 -9.23 16.00 2.10
N ARG A 342 -9.38 14.72 1.73
CA ARG A 342 -8.78 13.61 2.48
C ARG A 342 -7.26 13.62 2.45
N ALA A 343 -6.65 13.93 1.30
CA ALA A 343 -5.20 14.08 1.20
C ALA A 343 -4.68 15.16 2.18
N GLN A 344 -5.40 16.28 2.29
CA GLN A 344 -5.06 17.35 3.22
C GLN A 344 -5.28 16.95 4.68
N GLU A 345 -6.35 16.21 4.99
CA GLU A 345 -6.58 15.66 6.34
C GLU A 345 -5.46 14.72 6.77
N GLN A 346 -5.00 13.82 5.89
CA GLN A 346 -3.88 12.92 6.18
C GLN A 346 -2.58 13.68 6.43
N LEU A 347 -2.28 14.70 5.62
CA LEU A 347 -1.12 15.57 5.85
C LEU A 347 -1.22 16.31 7.18
N MET A 348 -2.41 16.80 7.55
CA MET A 348 -2.65 17.46 8.83
C MET A 348 -2.51 16.49 10.00
N GLN A 349 -2.96 15.25 9.89
CA GLN A 349 -2.76 14.22 10.91
C GLN A 349 -1.26 13.89 11.07
N GLN A 350 -0.53 13.70 9.97
CA GLN A 350 0.93 13.50 10.01
C GLN A 350 1.65 14.70 10.64
N ALA A 351 1.23 15.93 10.34
CA ALA A 351 1.77 17.14 10.94
C ALA A 351 1.49 17.22 12.45
N LYS A 352 0.29 16.84 12.91
CA LYS A 352 -0.04 16.75 14.35
C LYS A 352 0.83 15.71 15.07
N LEU A 353 1.01 14.53 14.47
CA LEU A 353 1.88 13.48 15.02
C LEU A 353 3.34 13.95 15.09
N ALA A 354 3.85 14.57 14.03
CA ALA A 354 5.20 15.15 14.03
C ALA A 354 5.36 16.27 15.06
N ALA A 355 4.36 17.14 15.21
CA ALA A 355 4.36 18.17 16.24
C ALA A 355 4.42 17.55 17.65
N SER A 356 3.68 16.46 17.90
CA SER A 356 3.75 15.75 19.19
C SER A 356 5.14 15.20 19.48
N LEU A 357 5.84 14.66 18.46
CA LEU A 357 7.21 14.16 18.58
C LEU A 357 8.21 15.30 18.82
N VAL A 358 8.05 16.44 18.14
CA VAL A 358 8.87 17.65 18.36
C VAL A 358 8.69 18.15 19.80
N ILE A 359 7.45 18.24 20.30
CA ILE A 359 7.17 18.69 21.67
C ILE A 359 7.81 17.73 22.69
N SER A 360 7.67 16.42 22.47
CA SER A 360 8.28 15.39 23.32
C SER A 360 9.81 15.47 23.33
N CYS A 361 10.43 15.58 22.14
CA CYS A 361 11.88 15.67 21.97
C CYS A 361 12.46 16.98 22.53
N THR A 362 11.79 18.12 22.29
CA THR A 362 12.20 19.42 22.83
C THR A 362 12.11 19.44 24.36
N ALA A 363 11.03 18.92 24.95
CA ALA A 363 10.89 18.80 26.40
C ALA A 363 12.02 17.97 27.01
N ALA A 364 12.31 16.78 26.45
CA ALA A 364 13.38 15.91 26.91
C ALA A 364 14.78 16.56 26.81
N MET A 365 15.09 17.24 25.71
CA MET A 365 16.36 17.94 25.56
C MET A 365 16.46 19.11 26.53
N LEU A 366 15.46 19.98 26.60
CA LEU A 366 15.44 21.12 27.50
C LEU A 366 15.68 20.70 28.96
N LEU A 367 15.11 19.57 29.37
CA LEU A 367 15.26 19.04 30.71
C LEU A 367 16.62 18.39 30.97
N PHE A 368 17.17 17.65 30.00
CA PHE A 368 18.54 17.13 30.13
C PHE A 368 19.57 18.26 30.30
N PHE A 369 19.45 19.32 29.50
CA PHE A 369 20.36 20.45 29.52
C PHE A 369 20.19 21.33 30.76
N THR A 370 18.95 21.61 31.19
CA THR A 370 18.69 22.40 32.41
C THR A 370 19.13 21.65 33.67
N ALA A 371 18.84 20.35 33.80
CA ALA A 371 19.31 19.53 34.92
C ALA A 371 20.84 19.50 34.99
N LYS A 372 21.51 19.36 33.84
CA LYS A 372 22.97 19.47 33.74
C LYS A 372 23.47 20.84 34.18
N CYS A 373 22.87 21.92 33.70
CA CYS A 373 23.25 23.29 34.10
C CYS A 373 23.09 23.54 35.60
N ILE A 374 22.01 23.03 36.21
CA ILE A 374 21.74 23.21 37.66
C ILE A 374 22.69 22.36 38.52
N LEU A 375 22.99 21.13 38.10
CA LEU A 375 23.83 20.19 38.86
C LEU A 375 25.33 20.47 38.70
N VAL A 376 25.76 21.00 37.56
CA VAL A 376 27.18 21.19 37.20
C VAL A 376 27.56 22.68 37.15
N GLY A 377 26.60 23.59 37.00
CA GLY A 377 26.81 25.03 37.08
C GLY A 377 27.47 25.66 35.84
N LYS A 378 27.51 24.96 34.69
CA LYS A 378 28.09 25.41 33.42
C LYS A 378 27.17 25.05 32.24
N LEU A 379 27.25 25.85 31.16
CA LEU A 379 26.56 25.61 29.89
C LEU A 379 27.06 24.31 29.25
N TRP A 380 26.14 23.50 28.70
CA TRP A 380 26.46 22.28 27.97
C TRP A 380 26.18 22.46 26.48
N LEU A 381 27.10 22.01 25.63
CA LEU A 381 26.96 21.95 24.18
C LEU A 381 27.07 20.49 23.75
N PRO A 382 26.15 19.97 22.92
CA PRO A 382 26.21 18.60 22.45
C PRO A 382 27.42 18.41 21.54
N ARG A 383 28.22 17.38 21.84
CA ARG A 383 29.37 17.01 21.01
C ARG A 383 28.86 16.31 19.75
N LEU A 384 28.51 17.09 18.74
CA LEU A 384 28.12 16.56 17.43
C LEU A 384 29.35 16.17 16.58
N TRP A 385 30.55 16.65 16.93
CA TRP A 385 31.82 16.35 16.25
C TRP A 385 32.95 16.03 17.24
N PRO A 386 33.94 15.19 16.87
CA PRO A 386 35.14 15.00 17.70
C PRO A 386 35.90 16.33 17.86
N ALA A 387 36.32 16.63 19.10
CA ALA A 387 37.06 17.85 19.39
C ALA A 387 38.39 17.87 18.59
N PRO A 388 38.78 19.02 17.99
CA PRO A 388 40.12 19.18 17.45
C PRO A 388 41.15 18.93 18.57
N LYS A 389 42.19 18.14 18.29
CA LYS A 389 43.33 17.99 19.22
C LYS A 389 44.04 19.34 19.31
N LEU A 390 43.88 20.07 20.41
CA LEU A 390 44.54 21.36 20.64
C LEU A 390 45.94 21.15 21.22
N ASN A 391 46.95 21.77 20.60
CA ASN A 391 48.31 21.83 21.12
C ASN A 391 48.36 22.64 22.44
N ILE A 392 49.10 22.12 23.40
CA ILE A 392 49.08 22.47 24.84
C ILE A 392 49.64 23.88 25.16
N THR A 393 50.05 24.68 24.17
CA THR A 393 50.83 25.91 24.40
C THR A 393 50.03 27.17 24.75
N SER A 394 48.70 27.18 24.60
CA SER A 394 47.88 28.28 25.14
C SER A 394 47.17 27.82 26.42
N GLY A 395 47.55 28.39 27.57
CA GLY A 395 47.05 28.06 28.91
C GLY A 395 45.55 28.29 29.18
N LYS A 396 44.70 28.34 28.16
CA LYS A 396 43.25 28.22 28.27
C LYS A 396 42.81 26.92 27.62
N SER A 397 42.96 25.83 28.37
CA SER A 397 42.24 24.60 28.07
C SER A 397 40.75 24.85 28.32
N TYR A 398 39.96 24.96 27.25
CA TYR A 398 38.54 24.68 27.38
C TYR A 398 38.42 23.16 27.53
N ASP A 399 38.74 22.67 28.74
CA ASP A 399 38.61 21.26 29.06
C ASP A 399 37.12 20.95 29.22
N TYR A 400 36.51 20.52 28.11
CA TYR A 400 35.13 20.04 28.09
C TYR A 400 34.98 18.65 28.74
N ASN A 401 36.08 18.01 29.17
CA ASN A 401 36.11 16.61 29.62
C ASN A 401 36.34 16.39 31.12
N VAL A 402 36.50 17.42 31.94
CA VAL A 402 36.60 17.21 33.40
C VAL A 402 35.54 18.01 34.12
N TYR A 403 34.39 17.36 34.37
CA TYR A 403 33.40 17.84 35.32
C TYR A 403 33.86 17.48 36.74
N PRO A 404 34.26 18.44 37.60
CA PRO A 404 34.43 18.19 39.04
C PRO A 404 33.05 18.10 39.69
N ALA A 405 32.27 17.10 39.31
CA ALA A 405 30.95 16.81 39.90
C ALA A 405 31.09 15.63 40.86
N SER A 406 30.51 15.77 42.07
CA SER A 406 30.40 14.69 43.06
C SER A 406 29.78 13.44 42.42
N ARG A 407 30.22 12.25 42.86
CA ARG A 407 29.69 10.94 42.40
C ARG A 407 28.15 10.90 42.43
N LYS A 408 27.53 11.52 43.45
CA LYS A 408 26.06 11.63 43.58
C LYS A 408 25.41 12.38 42.41
N ASN A 409 25.97 13.51 41.99
CA ASN A 409 25.43 14.30 40.86
C ASN A 409 25.62 13.57 39.53
N LYS A 410 26.72 12.81 39.35
CA LYS A 410 26.92 12.00 38.14
C LYS A 410 25.84 10.93 38.01
N LEU A 411 25.56 10.19 39.09
CA LEU A 411 24.49 9.17 39.13
C LEU A 411 23.12 9.76 38.83
N ILE A 412 22.77 10.91 39.42
CA ILE A 412 21.49 11.58 39.16
C ILE A 412 21.34 11.93 37.67
N VAL A 413 22.39 12.43 37.02
CA VAL A 413 22.28 12.75 35.59
C VAL A 413 22.22 11.50 34.70
N TYR A 414 22.89 10.41 35.08
CA TYR A 414 22.71 9.15 34.36
C TYR A 414 21.28 8.63 34.47
N PHE A 415 20.68 8.74 35.66
CA PHE A 415 19.29 8.36 35.88
C PHE A 415 18.32 9.21 35.04
N ILE A 416 18.49 10.53 35.04
CA ILE A 416 17.69 11.44 34.20
C ILE A 416 17.85 11.07 32.71
N ARG A 417 19.09 10.81 32.26
CA ARG A 417 19.33 10.35 30.89
C ARG A 417 18.56 9.06 30.59
N ALA A 418 18.71 8.02 31.40
CA ALA A 418 18.02 6.75 31.17
C ALA A 418 16.49 6.92 31.15
N SER A 419 15.94 7.69 32.10
CA SER A 419 14.51 7.98 32.22
C SER A 419 13.96 8.78 31.04
N SER A 420 14.74 9.69 30.44
CA SER A 420 14.30 10.46 29.27
C SER A 420 14.36 9.65 27.98
N PHE A 421 15.37 8.79 27.82
CA PHE A 421 15.58 8.05 26.57
C PHE A 421 14.58 6.90 26.39
N LEU A 422 14.14 6.23 27.47
CA LEU A 422 13.18 5.12 27.37
C LEU A 422 11.82 5.52 26.76
N PRO A 423 11.11 6.54 27.29
CA PRO A 423 9.81 6.95 26.76
C PRO A 423 9.93 7.60 25.39
N LEU A 424 11.01 8.33 25.10
CA LEU A 424 11.28 8.87 23.77
C LEU A 424 11.49 7.76 22.73
N PHE A 425 12.24 6.72 23.10
CA PHE A 425 12.45 5.57 22.22
C PHE A 425 11.13 4.85 21.95
N TYR A 426 10.31 4.66 22.99
CA TYR A 426 8.97 4.10 22.84
C TYR A 426 8.07 4.98 21.96
N HIS A 427 8.06 6.30 22.16
CA HIS A 427 7.30 7.26 21.35
C HIS A 427 7.74 7.24 19.89
N LEU A 428 9.06 7.15 19.64
CA LEU A 428 9.61 7.03 18.30
C LEU A 428 9.23 5.69 17.64
N SER A 429 9.29 4.59 18.39
CA SER A 429 8.85 3.28 17.90
C SER A 429 7.36 3.25 17.58
N LEU A 430 6.54 3.96 18.35
CA LEU A 430 5.10 4.09 18.11
C LEU A 430 4.80 4.86 16.82
N LEU A 431 5.63 5.86 16.50
CA LEU A 431 5.43 6.77 15.36
C LEU A 431 6.20 6.37 14.09
N TRP A 432 7.01 5.31 14.16
CA TRP A 432 7.93 4.90 13.09
C TRP A 432 7.24 4.62 11.76
N ASP A 433 6.04 4.04 11.79
CA ASP A 433 5.27 3.71 10.58
C ASP A 433 4.39 4.88 10.10
N SER A 434 4.22 5.92 10.91
CA SER A 434 3.24 7.01 10.68
C SER A 434 3.89 8.32 10.21
N ILE A 435 5.18 8.52 10.47
CA ILE A 435 5.90 9.75 10.17
C ILE A 435 6.94 9.49 9.06
N PRO A 436 7.07 10.38 8.05
CA PRO A 436 8.14 10.28 7.06
C PRO A 436 9.53 10.26 7.70
N PHE A 437 10.44 9.42 7.21
CA PHE A 437 11.79 9.22 7.76
C PHE A 437 12.59 10.52 7.95
N TRP A 438 12.31 11.55 7.15
CA TRP A 438 13.02 12.83 7.19
C TRP A 438 12.54 13.79 8.30
N MET A 439 11.34 13.60 8.86
CA MET A 439 10.84 14.46 9.95
C MET A 439 11.44 14.08 11.32
N ILE A 440 11.89 12.84 11.49
CA ILE A 440 12.55 12.35 12.70
C ILE A 440 13.88 13.10 12.98
N PRO A 441 14.84 13.18 12.03
CA PRO A 441 16.06 13.96 12.27
C PRO A 441 15.75 15.44 12.44
N LEU A 442 14.72 15.97 11.76
CA LEU A 442 14.30 17.36 11.91
C LEU A 442 13.81 17.66 13.34
N SER A 443 12.98 16.79 13.93
CA SER A 443 12.52 16.96 15.32
C SER A 443 13.66 16.89 16.32
N LEU A 444 14.65 16.04 16.06
CA LEU A 444 15.84 15.90 16.89
C LEU A 444 16.74 17.15 16.82
N ILE A 445 16.93 17.72 15.62
CA ILE A 445 17.66 18.99 15.43
C ILE A 445 16.95 20.14 16.14
N ILE A 446 15.63 20.28 15.97
CA ILE A 446 14.84 21.33 16.64
C ILE A 446 14.93 21.16 18.16
N GLY A 447 14.80 19.92 18.67
CA GLY A 447 14.96 19.61 20.09
C GLY A 447 16.31 20.05 20.65
N ILE A 448 17.39 19.80 19.92
CA ILE A 448 18.74 20.21 20.31
C ILE A 448 18.89 21.73 20.27
N LEU A 449 18.46 22.40 19.20
CA LEU A 449 18.57 23.85 19.06
C LEU A 449 17.81 24.58 20.17
N VAL A 450 16.56 24.20 20.42
CA VAL A 450 15.75 24.77 21.50
C VAL A 450 16.36 24.45 22.86
N GLY A 451 16.78 23.20 23.09
CA GLY A 451 17.42 22.77 24.34
C GLY A 451 18.69 23.58 24.65
N THR A 452 19.55 23.81 23.66
CA THR A 452 20.77 24.62 23.81
C THR A 452 20.46 26.10 24.06
N GLY A 453 19.50 26.69 23.34
CA GLY A 453 19.08 28.08 23.54
C GLY A 453 18.51 28.34 24.93
N VAL A 454 17.65 27.45 25.43
CA VAL A 454 17.12 27.56 26.80
C VAL A 454 18.21 27.30 27.84
N SER A 455 19.11 26.35 27.59
CA SER A 455 20.28 26.13 28.45
C SER A 455 21.14 27.39 28.59
N TYR A 456 21.29 28.17 27.52
CA TYR A 456 21.99 29.46 27.54
C TYR A 456 21.26 30.47 28.43
N LEU A 457 19.93 30.56 28.32
CA LEU A 457 19.10 31.43 29.16
C LEU A 457 19.26 31.12 30.66
N PHE A 458 19.25 29.84 31.04
CA PHE A 458 19.45 29.41 32.43
C PHE A 458 20.89 29.57 32.94
N SER A 459 21.85 29.78 32.04
CA SER A 459 23.23 30.08 32.41
C SER A 459 23.42 31.54 32.88
N LEU A 460 22.44 32.42 32.65
CA LEU A 460 22.44 33.81 33.09
C LEU A 460 22.51 33.91 34.63
N GLN A 461 23.30 34.87 35.12
CA GLN A 461 23.68 34.96 36.55
C GLN A 461 22.49 35.10 37.52
N LEU A 462 21.42 35.79 37.10
CA LEU A 462 20.19 35.99 37.88
C LEU A 462 19.44 34.67 38.12
N LEU A 463 19.15 33.93 37.04
CA LEU A 463 18.48 32.63 37.09
C LEU A 463 19.32 31.58 37.84
N LYS A 464 20.64 31.63 37.69
CA LYS A 464 21.55 30.70 38.38
C LYS A 464 21.52 30.84 39.91
N LYS A 465 21.41 32.06 40.44
CA LYS A 465 21.28 32.30 41.89
C LYS A 465 19.92 31.85 42.41
N TRP A 466 18.86 32.13 41.65
CA TRP A 466 17.50 31.73 41.99
C TRP A 466 17.32 30.21 42.01
N ALA A 467 17.78 29.51 40.97
CA ALA A 467 17.67 28.06 40.84
C ALA A 467 18.43 27.27 41.94
N LYS A 468 19.51 27.84 42.49
CA LYS A 468 20.26 27.21 43.60
C LYS A 468 19.57 27.35 44.96
N LYS A 469 18.71 28.36 45.13
CA LYS A 469 18.05 28.67 46.41
C LYS A 469 16.93 27.68 46.75
N LEU A 470 16.24 27.11 45.74
CA LEU A 470 15.19 26.12 45.93
C LEU A 470 15.73 24.69 45.80
N ARG A 471 16.00 24.00 46.92
CA ARG A 471 16.41 22.59 46.93
C ARG A 471 15.35 21.63 46.35
N TRP A 472 14.05 21.94 46.51
CA TRP A 472 12.93 21.10 46.03
C TRP A 472 12.67 21.23 44.52
N PHE A 473 13.12 22.32 43.90
CA PHE A 473 13.01 22.56 42.46
C PHE A 473 13.71 21.48 41.61
N ARG A 474 14.71 20.79 42.19
CA ARG A 474 15.44 19.68 41.54
C ARG A 474 14.58 18.45 41.23
N TRP A 475 13.57 18.17 42.06
CA TRP A 475 12.70 16.99 41.91
C TRP A 475 11.40 17.31 41.18
N ILE A 476 10.86 18.52 41.37
CA ILE A 476 9.69 19.02 40.63
C ILE A 476 9.90 18.97 39.11
N GLN A 477 11.11 19.27 38.63
CA GLN A 477 11.44 19.17 37.21
C GLN A 477 11.36 17.74 36.67
N ILE A 478 11.66 16.73 37.50
CA ILE A 478 11.59 15.31 37.10
C ILE A 478 10.13 14.84 37.07
N VAL A 479 9.32 15.25 38.04
CA VAL A 479 7.90 14.84 38.09
C VAL A 479 7.08 15.51 36.97
N MET A 480 7.27 16.81 36.72
CA MET A 480 6.60 17.48 35.59
C MET A 480 7.06 16.94 34.24
N PHE A 481 8.29 16.40 34.17
CA PHE A 481 8.86 15.80 32.98
C PHE A 481 8.20 14.49 32.60
N ASP A 482 8.12 13.56 33.55
CA ASP A 482 7.51 12.26 33.31
C ASP A 482 6.04 12.47 32.91
N LEU A 483 5.35 13.44 33.52
CA LEU A 483 4.00 13.83 33.12
C LEU A 483 3.93 14.37 31.67
N LEU A 484 4.87 15.22 31.25
CA LEU A 484 4.91 15.81 29.90
C LEU A 484 5.24 14.78 28.81
N LEU A 485 6.16 13.85 29.07
CA LEU A 485 6.44 12.76 28.14
C LEU A 485 5.28 11.76 28.07
N LEU A 486 4.69 11.40 29.21
CA LEU A 486 3.53 10.50 29.25
C LEU A 486 2.32 11.12 28.54
N THR A 487 2.07 12.42 28.71
CA THR A 487 1.03 13.14 27.98
C THR A 487 1.31 13.21 26.48
N GLY A 488 2.56 13.43 26.06
CA GLY A 488 2.95 13.37 24.64
C GLY A 488 2.76 11.97 24.03
N VAL A 489 3.09 10.92 24.78
CA VAL A 489 2.85 9.53 24.37
C VAL A 489 1.35 9.23 24.29
N PHE A 490 0.58 9.62 25.30
CA PHE A 490 -0.86 9.42 25.34
C PHE A 490 -1.59 10.17 24.21
N LEU A 491 -1.17 11.41 23.93
CA LEU A 491 -1.74 12.22 22.85
C LEU A 491 -1.45 11.59 21.49
N ALA A 492 -0.23 11.08 21.28
CA ALA A 492 0.13 10.36 20.05
C ALA A 492 -0.67 9.06 19.90
N GLN A 493 -0.82 8.26 20.97
CA GLN A 493 -1.65 7.06 20.94
C GLN A 493 -3.11 7.37 20.59
N ARG A 494 -3.67 8.44 21.19
CA ARG A 494 -5.03 8.87 20.88
C ARG A 494 -5.18 9.33 19.43
N LEU A 495 -4.20 10.06 18.91
CA LEU A 495 -4.18 10.50 17.50
C LEU A 495 -4.02 9.35 16.51
N ILE A 496 -3.36 8.25 16.88
CA ILE A 496 -3.24 7.04 16.05
C ILE A 496 -4.53 6.21 16.09
N SER A 497 -5.28 6.26 17.20
CA SER A 497 -6.53 5.52 17.36
C SER A 497 -7.77 6.18 16.73
N GLN A 498 -7.66 7.44 16.32
CA GLN A 498 -8.70 8.21 15.60
C GLN A 498 -8.51 8.08 14.10
#